data_AF-A0A924KKE7-F1
#
_entry.id   AF-A0A924KKE7-F1
#
_cell.length_a   1.000
_cell.length_b   1.000
_cell.length_c   1.000
_cell.angle_alpha   90.00
_cell.angle_beta   90.00
_cell.angle_gamma   90.00
#
_symmetry.space_group_name_H-M   'P 1'
#
loop_
_entity.id
_entity.type
_entity.pdbx_description
1 polymer ?
#
loop_
_entity_poly.entity_id
_entity_poly.type
_entity_poly.pdbx_seq_one_letter_code
_entity_poly.pdbx_strand_id
1 'polypeptide(L)'
;DAWLAARGGVGNGEVVAMLRAVRRFLETHGEGRFAMWHRSADDHAPKTLQRAGLRRMLNADGDPIKTDNQHGHQFGERMPAALGEGVSYEYFILAETFRAEVCQGFDYQAVCRVLLDHGCLAPDKGRPFDCRPRLPGVGPATCYRVTPAIFNLDV
;
A
#
# COMPACT_ATOMS: atom_id res chain seq x y z
N ASP A 1 3.94 28.15 6.53
CA ASP A 1 5.27 28.00 7.17
C ASP A 1 5.70 26.53 7.31
N ALA A 2 5.96 25.82 6.21
CA ALA A 2 6.40 24.42 6.22
C ALA A 2 7.92 24.24 6.01
N TRP A 3 8.69 25.34 6.07
CA TRP A 3 10.11 25.37 5.72
C TRP A 3 11.07 25.17 6.92
N LEU A 4 10.54 25.02 8.14
CA LEU A 4 11.37 24.98 9.37
C LEU A 4 11.69 23.57 9.92
N ALA A 5 11.22 22.48 9.34
CA ALA A 5 11.50 21.12 9.85
C ALA A 5 12.80 20.48 9.29
N ALA A 6 13.53 21.17 8.42
CA ALA A 6 14.63 20.58 7.65
C ALA A 6 15.93 20.29 8.42
N ARG A 7 16.03 20.51 9.75
CA ARG A 7 17.31 20.32 10.48
C ARG A 7 17.15 19.84 11.94
N GLY A 8 16.56 18.67 12.17
CA GLY A 8 16.35 18.12 13.52
C GLY A 8 16.94 16.73 13.77
N GLY A 9 18.21 16.64 14.21
CA GLY A 9 18.74 15.48 14.97
C GLY A 9 18.85 14.11 14.26
N VAL A 10 19.60 13.19 14.90
CA VAL A 10 19.83 11.80 14.44
C VAL A 10 18.53 11.03 14.21
N GLY A 11 17.46 11.34 14.96
CA GLY A 11 16.16 10.69 14.82
C GLY A 11 15.38 11.02 13.54
N ASN A 12 15.56 12.22 12.94
CA ASN A 12 14.86 12.56 11.71
C ASN A 12 15.43 11.82 10.49
N GLY A 13 16.74 11.57 10.47
CA GLY A 13 17.37 10.79 9.41
C GLY A 13 16.88 9.34 9.36
N GLU A 14 16.68 8.72 10.53
CA GLU A 14 16.16 7.36 10.64
C GLU A 14 14.68 7.27 10.20
N VAL A 15 13.83 8.20 10.64
CA VAL A 15 12.43 8.29 10.21
C VAL A 15 12.31 8.41 8.69
N VAL A 16 13.10 9.31 8.08
CA VAL A 16 13.14 9.48 6.62
C VAL A 16 13.62 8.20 5.93
N ALA A 17 14.64 7.52 6.49
CA ALA A 17 15.14 6.28 5.93
C ALA A 17 14.08 5.16 5.94
N MET A 18 13.30 5.04 7.03
CA MET A 18 12.20 4.08 7.13
C MET A 18 11.10 4.35 6.08
N LEU A 19 10.68 5.61 5.93
CA LEU A 19 9.69 6.01 4.93
C LEU A 19 10.18 5.73 3.51
N ARG A 20 11.43 6.08 3.21
CA ARG A 20 12.07 5.80 1.91
C ARG A 20 12.17 4.30 1.62
N ALA A 21 12.46 3.47 2.62
CA ALA A 21 12.54 2.02 2.43
C ALA A 21 11.19 1.43 1.98
N VAL A 22 10.10 1.81 2.65
CA VAL A 22 8.74 1.37 2.30
C VAL A 22 8.33 1.90 0.93
N ARG A 23 8.55 3.20 0.66
CA ARG A 23 8.26 3.82 -0.64
C ARG A 23 9.00 3.13 -1.77
N ARG A 24 10.31 2.92 -1.60
CA ARG A 24 11.18 2.27 -2.59
C ARG A 24 10.70 0.86 -2.94
N PHE A 25 10.28 0.07 -1.94
CA PHE A 25 9.75 -1.26 -2.18
C PHE A 25 8.50 -1.20 -3.08
N LEU A 26 7.59 -0.26 -2.78
CA LEU A 26 6.36 -0.11 -3.57
C LEU A 26 6.63 0.46 -4.97
N GLU A 27 7.58 1.38 -5.14
CA GLU A 27 7.97 1.90 -6.46
C GLU A 27 8.59 0.79 -7.33
N THR A 28 9.39 -0.09 -6.73
CA THR A 28 10.09 -1.16 -7.46
C THR A 28 9.18 -2.35 -7.76
N HIS A 29 8.18 -2.61 -6.90
CA HIS A 29 7.42 -3.87 -6.93
C HIS A 29 5.91 -3.71 -7.04
N GLY A 30 5.38 -2.48 -7.00
CA GLY A 30 3.98 -2.16 -6.77
C GLY A 30 3.00 -2.75 -7.78
N GLU A 31 3.44 -3.02 -9.01
CA GLU A 31 2.62 -3.69 -10.03
C GLU A 31 2.93 -5.18 -10.18
N GLY A 32 4.19 -5.59 -10.07
CA GLY A 32 4.61 -6.96 -10.35
C GLY A 32 4.37 -7.95 -9.21
N ARG A 33 4.45 -7.50 -7.95
CA ARG A 33 4.34 -8.36 -6.75
C ARG A 33 3.00 -8.21 -6.01
N PHE A 34 2.08 -7.39 -6.53
CA PHE A 34 0.78 -7.16 -5.92
C PHE A 34 -0.35 -7.52 -6.87
N ALA A 35 -1.14 -8.53 -6.49
CA ALA A 35 -2.34 -8.89 -7.25
C ALA A 35 -3.39 -7.78 -7.13
N MET A 36 -4.14 -7.53 -8.21
CA MET A 36 -5.19 -6.51 -8.21
C MET A 36 -6.41 -6.99 -7.42
N TRP A 37 -6.85 -6.27 -6.40
CA TRP A 37 -7.91 -6.72 -5.47
C TRP A 37 -9.18 -7.17 -6.19
N HIS A 38 -9.72 -6.32 -7.08
CA HIS A 38 -10.99 -6.60 -7.75
C HIS A 38 -10.90 -7.83 -8.66
N ARG A 39 -9.72 -8.09 -9.25
CA ARG A 39 -9.46 -9.20 -10.19
C ARG A 39 -8.78 -10.41 -9.57
N SER A 40 -8.37 -10.40 -8.30
CA SER A 40 -7.49 -11.46 -7.78
C SER A 40 -8.19 -12.82 -7.59
N ALA A 41 -9.50 -12.90 -7.84
CA ALA A 41 -10.26 -14.15 -7.91
C ALA A 41 -10.72 -14.50 -9.35
N ASP A 42 -10.39 -13.67 -10.34
CA ASP A 42 -10.66 -13.88 -11.78
C ASP A 42 -9.61 -14.85 -12.34
N ASP A 43 -10.05 -15.91 -13.02
CA ASP A 43 -9.18 -16.94 -13.61
C ASP A 43 -8.43 -16.45 -14.85
N HIS A 44 -8.88 -15.34 -15.45
CA HIS A 44 -8.18 -14.62 -16.50
C HIS A 44 -7.25 -13.51 -15.98
N ALA A 45 -7.13 -13.34 -14.66
CA ALA A 45 -6.23 -12.34 -14.10
C ALA A 45 -4.76 -12.69 -14.35
N PRO A 46 -3.89 -11.70 -14.65
CA PRO A 46 -2.45 -11.92 -14.75
C PRO A 46 -1.88 -12.55 -13.48
N LYS A 47 -0.99 -13.53 -13.64
CA LYS A 47 -0.30 -14.16 -12.50
C LYS A 47 0.65 -13.17 -11.85
N THR A 48 0.57 -13.05 -10.52
CA THR A 48 1.52 -12.28 -9.72
C THR A 48 2.68 -13.15 -9.29
N LEU A 49 3.87 -12.91 -9.83
CA LEU A 49 5.09 -13.61 -9.44
C LEU A 49 5.61 -13.05 -8.11
N GLN A 50 6.20 -13.92 -7.27
CA GLN A 50 6.80 -13.54 -5.99
C GLN A 50 5.86 -12.66 -5.14
N ARG A 51 4.57 -13.00 -5.11
CA ARG A 51 3.50 -12.15 -4.53
C ARG A 51 3.83 -11.69 -3.11
N ALA A 52 3.92 -10.37 -2.93
CA ALA A 52 4.09 -9.68 -1.67
C ALA A 52 2.74 -9.29 -1.02
N GLY A 53 1.66 -9.28 -1.79
CA GLY A 53 0.36 -8.86 -1.30
C GLY A 53 -0.68 -8.61 -2.39
N LEU A 54 -1.68 -7.79 -2.06
CA LEU A 54 -2.67 -7.27 -3.00
C LEU A 54 -2.63 -5.74 -3.02
N ARG A 55 -2.93 -5.13 -4.17
CA ARG A 55 -3.20 -3.70 -4.30
C ARG A 55 -4.68 -3.48 -4.54
N ARG A 56 -5.28 -2.51 -3.86
CA ARG A 56 -6.68 -2.11 -4.07
C ARG A 56 -6.70 -0.72 -4.68
N MET A 57 -7.37 -0.60 -5.81
CA MET A 57 -7.57 0.66 -6.52
C MET A 57 -8.54 1.54 -5.73
N LEU A 58 -8.23 2.83 -5.66
CA LEU A 58 -9.10 3.88 -5.18
C LEU A 58 -9.45 4.79 -6.37
N ASN A 59 -10.70 5.23 -6.46
CA ASN A 59 -11.11 6.23 -7.45
C ASN A 59 -10.58 7.63 -7.07
N ALA A 60 -10.95 8.66 -7.86
CA ALA A 60 -10.52 10.04 -7.63
C ALA A 60 -10.99 10.62 -6.29
N ASP A 61 -12.10 10.11 -5.75
CA ASP A 61 -12.65 10.50 -4.46
C ASP A 61 -12.03 9.71 -3.28
N GLY A 62 -11.16 8.74 -3.57
CA GLY A 62 -10.55 7.86 -2.58
C GLY A 62 -11.38 6.62 -2.21
N ASP A 63 -12.49 6.37 -2.91
CA ASP A 63 -13.35 5.21 -2.64
C ASP A 63 -12.74 3.92 -3.22
N PRO A 64 -12.75 2.81 -2.45
CA PRO A 64 -12.13 1.57 -2.87
C PRO A 64 -12.97 0.78 -3.88
N ILE A 65 -12.31 0.35 -4.95
CA ILE A 65 -12.85 -0.58 -5.94
C ILE A 65 -12.56 -2.02 -5.50
N LYS A 66 -13.61 -2.75 -5.12
CA LYS A 66 -13.50 -4.10 -4.51
C LYS A 66 -13.90 -5.24 -5.44
N THR A 67 -14.66 -4.97 -6.49
CA THR A 67 -15.16 -5.99 -7.43
C THR A 67 -15.03 -5.55 -8.88
N ASP A 68 -14.99 -6.52 -9.79
CA ASP A 68 -14.90 -6.25 -11.23
C ASP A 68 -16.11 -5.47 -11.74
N ASN A 69 -17.30 -5.75 -11.23
CA ASN A 69 -18.50 -4.98 -11.57
C ASN A 69 -18.36 -3.51 -11.17
N GLN A 70 -17.80 -3.21 -9.98
CA GLN A 70 -17.54 -1.83 -9.56
C GLN A 70 -16.53 -1.14 -10.47
N HIS A 71 -15.46 -1.83 -10.87
CA HIS A 71 -14.49 -1.31 -11.83
C HIS A 71 -15.18 -1.00 -13.17
N GLY A 72 -15.99 -1.94 -13.69
CA GLY A 72 -16.71 -1.78 -14.95
C GLY A 72 -17.70 -0.61 -14.93
N HIS A 73 -18.44 -0.41 -13.84
CA HIS A 73 -19.33 0.75 -13.70
C HIS A 73 -18.58 2.08 -13.65
N GLN A 74 -17.41 2.12 -13.00
CA GLN A 74 -16.65 3.35 -12.81
C GLN A 74 -15.82 3.75 -14.05
N PHE A 75 -15.25 2.75 -14.74
CA PHE A 75 -14.22 2.98 -15.77
C PHE A 75 -14.51 2.29 -17.11
N GLY A 76 -15.61 1.55 -17.22
CA GLY A 76 -15.91 0.71 -18.39
C GLY A 76 -15.06 -0.56 -18.45
N GLU A 77 -15.09 -1.25 -19.59
CA GLU A 77 -14.31 -2.48 -19.81
C GLU A 77 -12.79 -2.27 -19.76
N ARG A 78 -12.34 -1.07 -20.14
CA ARG A 78 -10.93 -0.66 -20.10
C ARG A 78 -10.82 0.75 -19.55
N MET A 79 -9.96 0.92 -18.55
CA MET A 79 -9.62 2.22 -17.98
C MET A 79 -9.09 3.17 -19.07
N PRO A 80 -9.78 4.30 -19.35
CA PRO A 80 -9.23 5.36 -20.19
C PRO A 80 -8.02 6.00 -19.52
N ALA A 81 -6.98 6.32 -20.28
CA ALA A 81 -5.75 6.92 -19.73
C ALA A 81 -6.03 8.19 -18.91
N ALA A 82 -6.97 9.03 -19.35
CA ALA A 82 -7.36 10.26 -18.65
C ALA A 82 -7.97 10.02 -17.26
N LEU A 83 -8.67 8.89 -17.05
CA LEU A 83 -9.18 8.53 -15.72
C LEU A 83 -8.11 7.87 -14.85
N GLY A 84 -7.08 7.29 -15.48
CA GLY A 84 -5.95 6.67 -14.81
C GLY A 84 -5.11 7.64 -13.96
N GLU A 85 -5.06 8.93 -14.31
CA GLU A 85 -4.33 9.93 -13.52
C GLU A 85 -4.98 10.20 -12.15
N GLY A 86 -6.30 10.02 -12.05
CA GLY A 86 -7.05 10.27 -10.83
C GLY A 86 -7.11 9.07 -9.89
N VAL A 87 -6.67 7.88 -10.31
CA VAL A 87 -6.71 6.69 -9.43
C VAL A 87 -5.45 6.58 -8.59
N SER A 88 -5.61 6.02 -7.40
CA SER A 88 -4.49 5.68 -6.53
C SER A 88 -4.63 4.25 -6.01
N TYR A 89 -3.62 3.76 -5.29
CA TYR A 89 -3.62 2.40 -4.77
C TYR A 89 -3.24 2.36 -3.30
N GLU A 90 -4.00 1.59 -2.52
CA GLU A 90 -3.55 1.12 -1.22
C GLU A 90 -3.04 -0.32 -1.33
N TYR A 91 -2.02 -0.64 -0.54
CA TYR A 91 -1.28 -1.90 -0.63
C TYR A 91 -1.48 -2.72 0.64
N PHE A 92 -1.94 -3.95 0.49
CA PHE A 92 -2.08 -4.94 1.56
C PHE A 92 -0.87 -5.87 1.49
N ILE A 93 0.18 -5.52 2.22
CA ILE A 93 1.44 -6.27 2.24
C ILE A 93 1.32 -7.41 3.25
N LEU A 94 1.58 -8.65 2.83
CA LEU A 94 1.54 -9.82 3.70
C LEU A 94 2.59 -9.69 4.82
N ALA A 95 2.23 -10.14 6.02
CA ALA A 95 3.03 -9.89 7.22
C ALA A 95 4.49 -10.36 7.11
N GLU A 96 4.73 -11.55 6.56
CA GLU A 96 6.09 -12.09 6.39
C GLU A 96 6.93 -11.24 5.44
N THR A 97 6.41 -10.91 4.25
CA THR A 97 7.10 -10.04 3.29
C THR A 97 7.34 -8.65 3.85
N PHE A 98 6.36 -8.08 4.57
CA PHE A 98 6.53 -6.78 5.19
C PHE A 98 7.71 -6.77 6.18
N ARG A 99 7.78 -7.77 7.07
CA ARG A 99 8.83 -7.83 8.10
C ARG A 99 10.19 -8.19 7.52
N ALA A 100 10.25 -9.16 6.61
CA ALA A 100 11.52 -9.70 6.11
C ALA A 100 12.13 -8.88 4.97
N GLU A 101 11.32 -8.27 4.12
CA GLU A 101 11.78 -7.57 2.92
C GLU A 101 11.57 -6.06 3.01
N VAL A 102 10.36 -5.60 3.36
CA VAL A 102 10.03 -4.16 3.36
C VAL A 102 10.75 -3.44 4.50
N CYS A 103 10.75 -4.05 5.69
CA CYS A 103 11.41 -3.52 6.88
C CYS A 103 12.87 -3.99 7.02
N GLN A 104 13.47 -4.54 5.98
CA GLN A 104 14.84 -5.07 6.07
C GLN A 104 15.81 -3.98 6.55
N GLY A 105 16.53 -4.27 7.64
CA GLY A 105 17.47 -3.33 8.25
C GLY A 105 16.85 -2.37 9.28
N PHE A 106 15.55 -2.48 9.56
CA PHE A 106 14.84 -1.68 10.56
C PHE A 106 14.00 -2.57 11.49
N ASP A 107 13.69 -2.08 12.69
CA ASP A 107 12.65 -2.69 13.52
C ASP A 107 11.28 -2.45 12.87
N TYR A 108 10.52 -3.53 12.62
CA TYR A 108 9.26 -3.41 11.90
C TYR A 108 8.20 -2.63 12.69
N GLN A 109 8.25 -2.64 14.03
CA GLN A 109 7.28 -1.90 14.84
C GLN A 109 7.59 -0.40 14.80
N ALA A 110 8.86 -0.01 14.79
CA ALA A 110 9.30 1.35 14.55
C ALA A 110 8.86 1.86 13.17
N VAL A 111 9.05 1.04 12.12
CA VAL A 111 8.53 1.36 10.77
C VAL A 111 7.01 1.53 10.79
N CYS A 112 6.27 0.62 11.45
CA CYS A 112 4.81 0.73 11.56
C CYS A 112 4.38 2.02 12.27
N ARG A 113 5.09 2.39 13.35
CA ARG A 113 4.82 3.61 14.10
C ARG A 113 5.02 4.85 13.24
N VAL A 114 6.15 4.93 12.55
CA VAL A 114 6.44 6.01 11.60
C VAL A 114 5.38 6.08 10.50
N LEU A 115 5.02 4.96 9.88
CA LEU A 115 3.98 4.97 8.85
C LEU A 115 2.63 5.42 9.41
N LEU A 116 2.26 5.01 10.62
CA LEU A 116 1.00 5.40 11.27
C LEU A 116 0.98 6.90 11.56
N ASP A 117 2.07 7.44 12.13
CA ASP A 117 2.19 8.85 12.51
C ASP A 117 2.15 9.77 11.26
N HIS A 118 2.55 9.26 10.09
CA HIS A 118 2.49 9.94 8.79
C HIS A 118 1.23 9.62 7.95
N GLY A 119 0.24 8.90 8.49
CA GLY A 119 -0.98 8.53 7.76
C GLY A 119 -0.78 7.54 6.61
N CYS A 120 0.39 6.91 6.56
CA CYS A 120 0.80 5.93 5.56
C CYS A 120 0.42 4.49 5.92
N LEU A 121 -0.03 4.23 7.15
CA LEU A 121 -0.52 2.92 7.60
C LEU A 121 -1.95 3.03 8.14
N ALA A 122 -2.82 2.12 7.72
CA ALA A 122 -4.22 2.12 8.11
C ALA A 122 -4.65 0.77 8.75
N PRO A 123 -4.46 0.59 10.07
CA PRO A 123 -4.85 -0.64 10.78
C PRO A 123 -6.37 -0.86 10.82
N ASP A 124 -6.79 -2.08 11.17
CA ASP A 124 -8.19 -2.33 11.52
C ASP A 124 -8.52 -1.75 12.91
N LYS A 125 -9.80 -1.44 13.15
CA LYS A 125 -10.28 -0.91 14.43
C LYS A 125 -9.86 -1.84 15.59
N GLY A 126 -9.17 -1.28 16.58
CA GLY A 126 -8.69 -2.01 17.76
C GLY A 126 -7.40 -2.81 17.55
N ARG A 127 -6.75 -2.69 16.38
CA ARG A 127 -5.42 -3.25 16.12
C ARG A 127 -4.37 -2.14 16.11
N PRO A 128 -3.13 -2.40 16.57
CA PRO A 128 -2.12 -1.36 16.66
C PRO A 128 -1.59 -0.93 15.29
N PHE A 129 -1.32 -1.90 14.38
CA PHE A 129 -0.62 -1.65 13.12
C PHE A 129 -1.16 -2.44 11.94
N ASP A 130 -1.65 -3.66 12.18
CA ASP A 130 -2.04 -4.59 11.14
C ASP A 130 -3.55 -4.61 10.89
N CYS A 131 -3.94 -5.24 9.80
CA CYS A 131 -5.32 -5.55 9.44
C CYS A 131 -5.44 -7.04 9.13
N ARG A 132 -6.65 -7.59 9.28
CA ARG A 132 -6.93 -9.01 8.99
C ARG A 132 -8.08 -9.18 7.99
N PRO A 133 -7.97 -8.64 6.77
CA PRO A 133 -8.99 -8.77 5.76
C PRO A 133 -9.11 -10.20 5.22
N ARG A 134 -10.23 -10.49 4.56
CA ARG A 134 -10.34 -11.61 3.63
C ARG A 134 -9.84 -11.15 2.26
N LEU A 135 -8.62 -11.55 1.92
CA LEU A 135 -8.01 -11.24 0.64
C LEU A 135 -8.59 -12.15 -0.47
N PRO A 136 -9.05 -11.60 -1.60
CA PRO A 136 -9.44 -12.40 -2.76
C PRO A 136 -8.29 -13.32 -3.23
N GLY A 137 -8.60 -14.58 -3.57
CA GLY A 137 -7.60 -15.56 -4.01
C GLY A 137 -6.58 -16.03 -2.95
N VAL A 138 -6.69 -15.59 -1.69
CA VAL A 138 -5.80 -16.00 -0.59
C VAL A 138 -6.59 -16.45 0.65
N GLY A 139 -7.66 -15.74 1.00
CA GLY A 139 -8.42 -15.98 2.23
C GLY A 139 -8.06 -15.01 3.37
N PRO A 140 -8.40 -15.34 4.64
CA PRO A 140 -8.03 -14.50 5.78
C PRO A 140 -6.51 -14.44 5.95
N ALA A 141 -5.95 -13.23 5.98
CA ALA A 141 -4.51 -13.02 6.16
C ALA A 141 -4.23 -11.79 7.01
N THR A 142 -3.12 -11.81 7.75
CA THR A 142 -2.60 -10.64 8.44
C THR A 142 -1.76 -9.80 7.47
N CYS A 143 -2.11 -8.53 7.33
CA CYS A 143 -1.46 -7.62 6.40
C CYS A 143 -1.18 -6.26 7.02
N TYR A 144 -0.23 -5.53 6.45
CA TYR A 144 -0.01 -4.11 6.70
C TYR A 144 -0.60 -3.32 5.53
N ARG A 145 -1.59 -2.47 5.82
CA ARG A 145 -2.30 -1.69 4.80
C ARG A 145 -1.63 -0.33 4.63
N VAL A 146 -0.78 -0.22 3.62
CA VAL A 146 -0.08 1.02 3.27
C VAL A 146 -0.96 1.88 2.38
N THR A 147 -1.18 3.14 2.75
CA THR A 147 -2.05 4.07 2.03
C THR A 147 -1.29 4.78 0.89
N PRO A 148 -1.99 5.39 -0.08
CA PRO A 148 -1.34 6.18 -1.13
C PRO A 148 -0.53 7.37 -0.59
N ALA A 149 -0.76 7.81 0.65
CA ALA A 149 -0.07 8.94 1.25
C ALA A 149 1.46 8.77 1.25
N ILE A 150 1.97 7.53 1.23
CA ILE A 150 3.40 7.23 1.17
C ILE A 150 4.11 7.86 -0.06
N PHE A 151 3.40 8.04 -1.17
CA PHE A 151 3.97 8.64 -2.39
C PHE A 151 3.93 10.16 -2.39
N ASN A 152 3.13 10.76 -1.50
CA ASN A 152 2.95 12.21 -1.39
C ASN A 152 3.92 12.85 -0.37
N LEU A 153 4.69 12.02 0.34
CA LEU A 153 5.67 12.51 1.30
C LEU A 153 6.90 13.09 0.58
N ASP A 154 7.36 14.23 1.06
CA ASP A 154 8.65 14.83 0.69
C ASP A 154 9.74 14.23 1.60
N VAL A 155 10.26 13.06 1.19
CA VAL A 155 11.22 12.26 1.97
C VAL A 155 12.52 12.01 1.25
#